data_AF-A0A4Q9RVQ9-F1
#
_entry.id   AF-A0A4Q9RVQ9-F1
#
_cell.length_a   1.000
_cell.length_b   1.000
_cell.length_c   1.000
_cell.angle_alpha   90.00
_cell.angle_beta   90.00
_cell.angle_gamma   90.00
#
_symmetry.space_group_name_H-M   'P 1'
#
loop_
_entity.id
_entity.type
_entity.pdbx_description
1 polymer ?
#
loop_
_entity_poly.entity_id
_entity_poly.type
_entity_poly.pdbx_seq_one_letter_code
_entity_poly.pdbx_strand_id
1 'polypeptide(L)'
;MINKFLNAKHWQLFTLMFGIPILLQIITMISMFANIDSNGNSNQTGMLNMMKIFPIIMFLYVGLFFGWFWSIGIGLQKYIPTDINMKIKKFKIFFFIPLIYILFLLAVIGTTFYGISAGSNAVGGIIGKMLFVVIPMHLFSMFCIFYLLYFVSKTIKTTELKRIVTFGDFIGEFFMIWFFPIGIWFIQPRINKIVSLKS
;
A
#
# COMPACT_ATOMS: atom_id res chain seq x y z
N MET A 1 2.00 14.55 10.06
CA MET A 1 1.31 13.42 9.38
C MET A 1 0.97 12.28 10.32
N ILE A 2 1.91 11.77 11.11
CA ILE A 2 1.71 10.61 12.01
C ILE A 2 0.44 10.72 12.87
N ASN A 3 0.27 11.81 13.60
CA ASN A 3 -0.92 12.00 14.45
C ASN A 3 -2.24 12.02 13.64
N LYS A 4 -2.24 12.44 12.36
CA LYS A 4 -3.46 12.42 11.54
C LYS A 4 -3.89 10.98 11.24
N PHE A 5 -2.95 10.11 10.83
CA PHE A 5 -3.25 8.69 10.58
C PHE A 5 -3.62 7.94 11.85
N LEU A 6 -2.93 8.20 12.96
CA LEU A 6 -3.20 7.55 14.24
C LEU A 6 -4.56 7.91 14.84
N ASN A 7 -5.09 9.11 14.57
CA ASN A 7 -6.40 9.56 15.03
C ASN A 7 -7.51 9.40 13.97
N ALA A 8 -7.19 8.99 12.75
CA ALA A 8 -8.17 8.78 11.70
C ALA A 8 -9.15 7.66 12.11
N LYS A 9 -10.42 7.79 11.71
CA LYS A 9 -11.42 6.73 11.89
C LYS A 9 -11.18 5.62 10.88
N HIS A 10 -11.50 4.38 11.24
CA HIS A 10 -11.38 3.21 10.35
C HIS A 10 -12.05 3.43 8.99
N TRP A 11 -13.26 4.01 8.97
CA TRP A 11 -13.99 4.28 7.74
C TRP A 11 -13.29 5.33 6.85
N GLN A 12 -12.61 6.33 7.43
CA GLN A 12 -11.88 7.33 6.64
C GLN A 12 -10.73 6.67 5.89
N LEU A 13 -9.97 5.80 6.57
CA LEU A 13 -8.87 5.07 5.96
C LEU A 13 -9.36 4.02 4.95
N PHE A 14 -10.44 3.31 5.28
CA PHE A 14 -11.07 2.35 4.37
C PHE A 14 -11.56 3.03 3.08
N THR A 15 -12.32 4.12 3.19
CA THR A 15 -12.83 4.84 2.01
C THR A 15 -11.68 5.40 1.18
N LEU A 16 -10.66 5.98 1.81
CA LEU A 16 -9.56 6.61 1.10
C LEU A 16 -8.62 5.59 0.41
N MET A 17 -8.30 4.48 1.07
CA MET A 17 -7.37 3.48 0.55
C MET A 17 -8.03 2.38 -0.27
N PHE A 18 -9.33 2.13 -0.09
CA PHE A 18 -10.01 1.01 -0.73
C PHE A 18 -11.27 1.45 -1.48
N GLY A 19 -12.13 2.25 -0.84
CA GLY A 19 -13.38 2.72 -1.45
C GLY A 19 -13.19 3.52 -2.73
N ILE A 20 -12.37 4.57 -2.70
CA ILE A 20 -12.09 5.43 -3.86
C ILE A 20 -11.42 4.64 -4.99
N PRO A 21 -10.32 3.89 -4.76
CA PRO A 21 -9.71 3.08 -5.82
C PRO A 21 -10.68 2.07 -6.45
N ILE A 22 -11.53 1.41 -5.66
CA ILE A 22 -12.52 0.46 -6.19
C ILE A 22 -13.59 1.15 -7.01
N LEU A 23 -14.13 2.27 -6.54
CA LEU A 23 -15.12 3.02 -7.31
C LEU A 23 -14.54 3.48 -8.64
N LEU A 24 -13.30 4.00 -8.64
CA LEU A 24 -12.60 4.37 -9.86
C LEU A 24 -12.39 3.16 -10.77
N GLN A 25 -11.99 2.01 -10.22
CA GLN A 25 -11.81 0.78 -10.98
C GLN A 25 -13.13 0.30 -11.61
N ILE A 26 -14.25 0.32 -10.87
CA ILE A 26 -15.57 -0.05 -11.38
C ILE A 26 -15.99 0.91 -12.52
N ILE A 27 -15.81 2.22 -12.34
CA ILE A 27 -16.11 3.22 -13.39
C ILE A 27 -15.27 2.94 -14.64
N THR A 28 -13.97 2.65 -14.48
CA THR A 28 -13.10 2.33 -15.62
C THR A 28 -13.49 1.04 -16.32
N MET A 29 -13.97 0.04 -15.58
CA MET A 29 -14.44 -1.21 -16.15
C MET A 29 -15.74 -1.00 -16.93
N ILE A 30 -16.70 -0.28 -16.35
CA ILE A 30 -17.98 0.06 -17.02
C ILE A 30 -17.72 0.88 -18.28
N SER A 31 -16.82 1.86 -18.23
CA SER A 31 -16.50 2.68 -19.41
C SER A 31 -15.82 1.87 -20.52
N MET A 32 -15.03 0.85 -20.19
CA MET A 32 -14.47 -0.06 -21.19
C MET A 32 -15.57 -0.86 -21.89
N PHE A 33 -16.52 -1.44 -21.14
CA PHE A 33 -17.63 -2.18 -21.74
C PHE A 33 -18.59 -1.30 -22.56
N ALA A 34 -18.83 -0.07 -22.12
CA ALA A 34 -19.69 0.88 -22.83
C ALA A 34 -19.09 1.39 -24.16
N ASN A 35 -17.76 1.29 -24.34
CA ASN A 35 -17.06 1.74 -25.55
C ASN A 35 -16.82 0.63 -26.58
N ILE A 36 -17.43 -0.54 -26.40
CA ILE A 36 -17.45 -1.62 -27.39
C ILE A 36 -18.65 -1.38 -28.31
N ASP A 37 -18.39 -1.14 -29.60
CA ASP A 37 -19.48 -0.97 -30.57
C ASP A 37 -20.21 -2.30 -30.85
N SER A 38 -21.33 -2.23 -31.58
CA SER A 38 -22.12 -3.42 -31.96
C SER A 38 -21.35 -4.42 -32.82
N ASN A 39 -20.21 -4.01 -33.41
CA ASN A 39 -19.35 -4.84 -34.25
C ASN A 39 -18.18 -5.45 -33.46
N GLY A 40 -18.10 -5.18 -32.14
CA GLY A 40 -17.02 -5.64 -31.27
C GLY A 40 -15.73 -4.82 -31.35
N ASN A 41 -15.72 -3.70 -32.09
CA ASN A 41 -14.58 -2.79 -32.13
C ASN A 41 -14.60 -1.89 -30.89
N SER A 42 -13.48 -1.84 -30.18
CA SER A 42 -13.32 -0.93 -29.06
C SER A 42 -12.65 0.37 -29.53
N ASN A 43 -13.09 1.51 -28.99
CA ASN A 43 -12.37 2.76 -29.17
C ASN A 43 -11.04 2.72 -28.39
N GLN A 44 -10.00 2.20 -29.04
CA GLN A 44 -8.67 1.96 -28.47
C GLN A 44 -8.07 3.22 -27.84
N THR A 45 -8.37 4.41 -28.38
CA THR A 45 -7.88 5.69 -27.85
C THR A 45 -8.51 6.09 -26.51
N GLY A 46 -9.82 5.87 -26.34
CA GLY A 46 -10.53 6.10 -25.08
C GLY A 46 -10.04 5.18 -23.97
N MET A 47 -9.79 3.91 -24.32
CA MET A 47 -9.28 2.90 -23.39
C MET A 47 -7.86 3.22 -22.90
N LEU A 48 -6.96 3.64 -23.79
CA LEU A 48 -5.58 4.00 -23.46
C LEU A 48 -5.49 5.30 -22.63
N ASN A 49 -6.39 6.27 -22.84
CA ASN A 49 -6.43 7.48 -22.02
C ASN A 49 -6.85 7.19 -20.58
N MET A 50 -7.76 6.24 -20.36
CA MET A 50 -8.16 5.82 -19.01
C MET A 50 -6.99 5.17 -18.25
N MET A 51 -6.14 4.41 -18.96
CA MET A 51 -4.95 3.77 -18.37
C MET A 51 -3.89 4.77 -17.87
N LYS A 52 -3.87 6.02 -18.37
CA LYS A 52 -2.96 7.07 -17.87
C LYS A 52 -3.28 7.53 -16.46
N ILE A 53 -4.54 7.39 -16.03
CA ILE A 53 -4.99 7.79 -14.68
C ILE A 53 -4.54 6.76 -13.64
N PHE A 54 -4.37 5.49 -14.05
CA PHE A 54 -4.06 4.38 -13.15
C PHE A 54 -2.77 4.58 -12.32
N PRO A 55 -1.60 4.95 -12.90
CA PRO A 55 -0.39 5.22 -12.12
C PRO A 55 -0.55 6.35 -11.10
N ILE A 56 -1.38 7.35 -11.39
CA ILE A 56 -1.65 8.48 -10.50
C ILE A 56 -2.43 8.02 -9.27
N ILE A 57 -3.50 7.23 -9.48
CA ILE A 57 -4.28 6.63 -8.40
C ILE A 57 -3.40 5.72 -7.53
N MET A 58 -2.57 4.90 -8.17
CA MET A 58 -1.65 4.01 -7.46
C MET A 58 -0.59 4.76 -6.65
N PHE A 59 -0.06 5.87 -7.18
CA PHE A 59 0.87 6.71 -6.44
C PHE A 59 0.23 7.26 -5.15
N LEU A 60 -1.01 7.76 -5.23
CA LEU A 60 -1.77 8.22 -4.08
C LEU A 60 -2.00 7.09 -3.08
N TYR A 61 -2.41 5.91 -3.55
CA TYR A 61 -2.62 4.73 -2.71
C TYR A 61 -1.34 4.32 -1.97
N VAL A 62 -0.20 4.24 -2.67
CA VAL A 62 1.10 3.89 -2.09
C VAL A 62 1.49 4.89 -1.00
N GLY A 63 1.36 6.20 -1.27
CA GLY A 63 1.64 7.24 -0.28
C GLY A 63 0.79 7.12 0.98
N LEU A 64 -0.49 6.81 0.83
CA LEU A 64 -1.41 6.61 1.95
C LEU A 64 -1.08 5.35 2.74
N PHE A 65 -0.93 4.21 2.05
CA PHE A 65 -0.68 2.91 2.67
C PHE A 65 0.66 2.92 3.43
N PHE A 66 1.74 3.35 2.79
CA PHE A 66 3.05 3.49 3.45
C PHE A 66 3.04 4.57 4.53
N GLY A 67 2.29 5.66 4.34
CA GLY A 67 2.09 6.68 5.36
C GLY A 67 1.41 6.14 6.62
N TRP A 68 0.43 5.25 6.47
CA TRP A 68 -0.23 4.56 7.58
C TRP A 68 0.70 3.56 8.26
N PHE A 69 1.42 2.72 7.50
CA PHE A 69 2.44 1.81 8.05
C PHE A 69 3.51 2.54 8.86
N TRP A 70 4.02 3.66 8.33
CA TRP A 70 4.99 4.50 9.03
C TRP A 70 4.41 5.08 10.31
N SER A 71 3.16 5.55 10.25
CA SER A 71 2.49 6.14 11.40
C SER A 71 2.33 5.15 12.54
N ILE A 72 2.06 3.88 12.24
CA ILE A 72 1.99 2.83 13.25
C ILE A 72 3.41 2.45 13.72
N GLY A 73 4.29 2.07 12.79
CA GLY A 73 5.62 1.56 13.11
C GLY A 73 6.51 2.55 13.87
N ILE A 74 6.42 3.85 13.58
CA ILE A 74 7.19 4.91 14.26
C ILE A 74 6.33 5.65 15.28
N GLY A 75 5.09 5.99 14.94
CA GLY A 75 4.26 6.83 15.79
C GLY A 75 3.80 6.17 17.07
N LEU A 76 3.64 4.84 17.08
CA LEU A 76 3.28 4.11 18.29
C LEU A 76 4.46 3.86 19.24
N GLN A 77 5.71 4.09 18.82
CA GLN A 77 6.89 3.86 19.66
C GLN A 77 6.87 4.68 20.95
N LYS A 78 6.29 5.88 20.94
CA LYS A 78 6.13 6.73 22.14
C LYS A 78 5.16 6.17 23.21
N TYR A 79 4.38 5.16 22.86
CA TYR A 79 3.47 4.47 23.78
C TYR A 79 4.05 3.15 24.29
N ILE A 80 5.19 2.71 23.75
CA ILE A 80 5.89 1.50 24.21
C ILE A 80 6.71 1.84 25.48
N PRO A 81 6.67 0.98 26.51
CA PRO A 81 7.54 1.10 27.68
C PRO A 81 9.03 1.18 27.31
N THR A 82 9.81 1.99 28.02
CA THR A 82 11.22 2.26 27.69
C THR A 82 12.15 1.06 27.85
N ASP A 83 11.72 0.05 28.61
CA ASP A 83 12.40 -1.24 28.78
C ASP A 83 12.31 -2.13 27.54
N ILE A 84 11.39 -1.86 26.60
CA ILE A 84 11.19 -2.68 25.41
C ILE A 84 11.86 -2.06 24.19
N ASN A 85 12.98 -2.66 23.76
CA ASN A 85 13.72 -2.22 22.58
C ASN A 85 13.18 -2.83 21.27
N MET A 86 12.57 -1.98 20.44
CA MET A 86 12.09 -2.35 19.10
C MET A 86 13.16 -2.16 18.02
N LYS A 87 13.18 -3.04 17.00
CA LYS A 87 14.17 -3.01 15.89
C LYS A 87 13.85 -1.93 14.83
N ILE A 88 13.72 -0.68 15.25
CA ILE A 88 13.29 0.46 14.41
C ILE A 88 14.23 0.71 13.23
N LYS A 89 15.56 0.56 13.42
CA LYS A 89 16.54 0.72 12.33
C LYS A 89 16.28 -0.26 11.19
N LYS A 90 16.01 -1.53 11.51
CA LYS A 90 15.64 -2.55 10.51
C LYS A 90 14.31 -2.19 9.84
N PHE A 91 13.30 -1.77 10.60
CA PHE A 91 12.03 -1.30 10.03
C PHE A 91 12.24 -0.20 8.98
N LYS A 92 13.03 0.84 9.28
CA LYS A 92 13.27 1.93 8.32
C LYS A 92 13.92 1.44 7.03
N ILE A 93 14.94 0.58 7.11
CA ILE A 93 15.61 0.02 5.92
C ILE A 93 14.62 -0.79 5.07
N PHE A 94 13.92 -1.73 5.70
CA PHE A 94 12.94 -2.59 5.04
C PHE A 94 11.69 -1.84 4.55
N PHE A 95 11.45 -0.61 5.04
CA PHE A 95 10.35 0.25 4.60
C PHE A 95 10.67 0.95 3.28
N PHE A 96 11.89 1.49 3.14
CA PHE A 96 12.27 2.25 1.95
C PHE A 96 12.53 1.37 0.73
N ILE A 97 13.00 0.13 0.91
CA ILE A 97 13.23 -0.82 -0.19
C ILE A 97 11.96 -1.03 -1.06
N PRO A 98 10.83 -1.51 -0.51
CA PRO A 98 9.62 -1.72 -1.28
C PRO A 98 9.00 -0.40 -1.76
N LEU A 99 9.13 0.70 -0.99
CA LEU A 99 8.63 2.01 -1.40
C LEU A 99 9.33 2.50 -2.67
N ILE A 100 10.66 2.51 -2.69
CA ILE A 100 11.47 2.92 -3.85
C ILE A 100 11.18 2.01 -5.04
N TYR A 101 11.11 0.70 -4.81
CA TYR A 101 10.82 -0.28 -5.85
C TYR A 101 9.43 -0.06 -6.50
N ILE A 102 8.38 0.14 -5.70
CA ILE A 102 7.02 0.38 -6.22
C ILE A 102 6.97 1.71 -6.97
N LEU A 103 7.61 2.77 -6.46
CA LEU A 103 7.69 4.05 -7.16
C LEU A 103 8.42 3.93 -8.51
N PHE A 104 9.50 3.17 -8.55
CA PHE A 104 10.21 2.86 -9.80
C PHE A 104 9.30 2.12 -10.79
N LEU A 105 8.59 1.07 -10.34
CA LEU A 105 7.62 0.36 -11.18
C LEU A 105 6.51 1.29 -11.71
N LEU A 106 5.97 2.17 -10.87
CA LEU A 106 4.94 3.12 -11.29
C LEU A 106 5.45 4.09 -12.35
N ALA A 107 6.70 4.55 -12.24
CA ALA A 107 7.32 5.39 -13.26
C ALA A 107 7.49 4.64 -14.59
N VAL A 108 7.98 3.39 -14.56
CA VAL A 108 8.13 2.55 -15.77
C VAL A 108 6.77 2.28 -16.44
N ILE A 109 5.75 1.95 -15.65
CA ILE A 109 4.40 1.70 -16.17
C ILE A 109 3.80 2.99 -16.78
N GLY A 110 3.98 4.14 -16.10
CA GLY A 110 3.50 5.43 -16.57
C GLY A 110 4.11 5.85 -17.90
N THR A 111 5.43 5.74 -18.05
CA THR A 111 6.13 6.05 -19.32
C THR A 111 5.74 5.10 -20.43
N THR A 112 5.47 3.83 -20.12
CA THR A 112 5.01 2.82 -21.07
C THR A 112 3.63 3.15 -21.63
N PHE A 113 2.65 3.40 -20.75
CA PHE A 113 1.29 3.76 -21.21
C PHE A 113 1.27 5.07 -21.98
N TYR A 114 2.09 6.05 -21.56
CA TYR A 114 2.24 7.31 -22.30
C TYR A 114 2.86 7.08 -23.69
N GLY A 115 3.94 6.29 -23.78
CA GLY A 115 4.65 6.00 -25.04
C GLY A 115 3.81 5.21 -26.03
N ILE A 116 3.06 4.20 -25.57
CA ILE A 116 2.12 3.43 -26.40
C ILE A 116 1.03 4.35 -26.95
N SER A 117 0.45 5.22 -26.10
CA SER A 117 -0.55 6.20 -26.53
C SER A 117 0.00 7.22 -27.54
N ALA A 118 1.31 7.45 -27.57
CA ALA A 118 1.98 8.34 -28.51
C ALA A 118 2.47 7.63 -29.79
N GLY A 119 2.18 6.34 -29.96
CA GLY A 119 2.57 5.56 -31.15
C GLY A 119 4.01 5.05 -31.16
N SER A 120 4.71 5.09 -30.01
CA SER A 120 6.11 4.62 -29.90
C SER A 120 6.18 3.16 -29.49
N ASN A 121 6.63 2.30 -30.41
CA ASN A 121 6.84 0.86 -30.16
C ASN A 121 8.17 0.52 -29.47
N ALA A 122 9.06 1.49 -29.27
CA ALA A 122 10.39 1.28 -28.70
C ALA A 122 10.37 0.82 -27.22
N VAL A 123 9.30 1.14 -26.50
CA VAL A 123 9.20 0.91 -25.04
C VAL A 123 8.95 -0.56 -24.69
N GLY A 124 8.23 -1.31 -25.54
CA GLY A 124 7.89 -2.71 -25.29
C GLY A 124 9.10 -3.66 -25.24
N GLY A 125 10.12 -3.43 -26.09
CA GLY A 125 11.32 -4.27 -26.16
C GLY A 125 12.27 -4.12 -24.96
N ILE A 126 12.25 -2.96 -24.29
CA ILE A 126 13.07 -2.68 -23.10
C ILE A 126 12.49 -3.42 -21.88
N ILE A 127 11.16 -3.45 -21.75
CA ILE A 127 10.45 -4.10 -20.64
C ILE A 127 10.71 -5.60 -20.62
N GLY A 128 10.70 -6.25 -21.80
CA GLY A 128 10.95 -7.69 -21.92
C GLY A 128 12.33 -8.11 -21.38
N LYS A 129 13.37 -7.29 -21.58
CA LYS A 129 14.72 -7.54 -21.07
C LYS A 129 14.86 -7.23 -19.58
N MET A 130 14.07 -6.29 -19.05
CA MET A 130 14.08 -5.95 -17.63
C MET A 130 13.42 -7.00 -16.74
N LEU A 131 12.57 -7.88 -17.27
CA LEU A 131 11.84 -8.89 -16.49
C LEU A 131 12.76 -9.78 -15.63
N PHE A 132 13.93 -10.16 -16.14
CA PHE A 132 14.88 -11.01 -15.40
C PHE A 132 15.39 -10.35 -14.10
N VAL A 133 15.51 -9.02 -14.08
CA VAL A 133 15.93 -8.26 -12.90
C VAL A 133 14.73 -7.86 -12.04
N VAL A 134 13.60 -7.53 -12.67
CA VAL A 134 12.38 -7.10 -11.98
C VAL A 134 11.81 -8.20 -11.10
N ILE A 135 11.83 -9.47 -11.54
CA ILE A 135 11.25 -10.59 -10.79
C ILE A 135 11.96 -10.81 -9.43
N PRO A 136 13.29 -11.00 -9.36
CA PRO A 136 13.98 -11.13 -8.07
C PRO A 136 13.78 -9.91 -7.17
N MET A 137 13.83 -8.71 -7.75
CA MET A 137 13.62 -7.47 -7.00
C MET A 137 12.18 -7.38 -6.45
N HIS A 138 11.19 -7.90 -7.19
CA HIS A 138 9.81 -8.02 -6.75
C HIS A 138 9.66 -8.94 -5.55
N LEU A 139 10.24 -10.15 -5.63
CA LEU A 139 10.19 -11.13 -4.56
C LEU A 139 10.87 -10.62 -3.28
N PHE A 140 11.99 -9.93 -3.43
CA PHE A 140 12.66 -9.28 -2.30
C PHE A 140 11.83 -8.14 -1.71
N SER A 141 11.16 -7.34 -2.54
CA SER A 141 10.20 -6.33 -2.10
C SER A 141 9.03 -6.95 -1.32
N MET A 142 8.46 -8.06 -1.80
CA MET A 142 7.41 -8.80 -1.08
C MET A 142 7.90 -9.28 0.29
N PHE A 143 9.11 -9.85 0.37
CA PHE A 143 9.72 -10.23 1.64
C PHE A 143 9.83 -9.04 2.59
N CYS A 144 10.22 -7.87 2.09
CA CYS A 144 10.27 -6.65 2.88
C CYS A 144 8.88 -6.23 3.40
N ILE A 145 7.84 -6.31 2.56
CA ILE A 145 6.46 -6.02 2.96
C ILE A 145 5.99 -6.97 4.07
N PHE A 146 6.31 -8.27 3.99
CA PHE A 146 6.02 -9.22 5.07
C PHE A 146 6.73 -8.86 6.38
N TYR A 147 7.97 -8.40 6.31
CA TYR A 147 8.67 -7.88 7.49
C TYR A 147 7.98 -6.63 8.06
N LEU A 148 7.47 -5.73 7.21
CA LEU A 148 6.71 -4.55 7.65
C LEU A 148 5.41 -4.97 8.36
N LEU A 149 4.66 -5.93 7.80
CA LEU A 149 3.47 -6.50 8.41
C LEU A 149 3.78 -7.07 9.81
N TYR A 150 4.84 -7.87 9.91
CA TYR A 150 5.34 -8.42 11.17
C TYR A 150 5.66 -7.30 12.17
N PHE A 151 6.43 -6.30 11.76
CA PHE A 151 6.89 -5.23 12.65
C PHE A 151 5.73 -4.36 13.14
N VAL A 152 4.81 -3.99 12.25
CA VAL A 152 3.64 -3.16 12.58
C VAL A 152 2.69 -3.91 13.51
N SER A 153 2.40 -5.18 13.23
CA SER A 153 1.54 -6.02 14.08
C SER A 153 2.14 -6.19 15.48
N LYS A 154 3.44 -6.48 15.55
CA LYS A 154 4.18 -6.56 16.81
C LYS A 154 4.12 -5.23 17.56
N THR A 155 4.27 -4.11 16.86
CA THR A 155 4.22 -2.76 17.45
C THR A 155 2.86 -2.50 18.11
N ILE A 156 1.76 -2.75 17.39
CA ILE A 156 0.40 -2.60 17.92
C ILE A 156 0.23 -3.43 19.19
N LYS A 157 0.57 -4.71 19.14
CA LYS A 157 0.36 -5.61 20.28
C LYS A 157 1.23 -5.26 21.49
N THR A 158 2.48 -4.86 21.24
CA THR A 158 3.40 -4.39 22.29
C THR A 158 2.86 -3.14 22.97
N THR A 159 2.29 -2.19 22.21
CA THR A 159 1.68 -1.00 22.80
C THR A 159 0.44 -1.28 23.63
N GLU A 160 -0.37 -2.26 23.23
CA GLU A 160 -1.57 -2.63 24.00
C GLU A 160 -1.24 -3.36 25.29
N LEU A 161 -0.37 -4.37 25.21
CA LEU A 161 -0.07 -5.24 26.35
C LEU A 161 1.04 -4.67 27.24
N LYS A 162 1.79 -3.67 26.77
CA LYS A 162 2.92 -3.05 27.48
C LYS A 162 3.94 -4.07 28.00
N ARG A 163 4.11 -5.18 27.28
CA ARG A 163 5.08 -6.24 27.57
C ARG A 163 5.73 -6.74 26.28
N ILE A 164 6.82 -7.47 26.42
CA ILE A 164 7.42 -8.19 25.30
C ILE A 164 6.41 -9.24 24.80
N VAL A 165 6.12 -9.20 23.49
CA VAL A 165 5.18 -10.11 22.82
C VAL A 165 5.91 -11.14 21.97
N THR A 166 5.39 -12.35 21.98
CA THR A 166 5.79 -13.48 21.12
C THR A 166 5.01 -13.47 19.81
N PHE A 167 5.40 -14.26 18.82
CA PHE A 167 4.70 -14.29 17.52
C PHE A 167 3.22 -14.71 17.65
N GLY A 168 2.91 -15.65 18.55
CA GLY A 168 1.53 -16.08 18.81
C GLY A 168 0.65 -14.97 19.38
N ASP A 169 1.22 -14.01 20.12
CA ASP A 169 0.47 -12.90 20.71
C ASP A 169 -0.06 -11.91 19.65
N PHE A 170 0.58 -11.81 18.46
CA PHE A 170 0.23 -10.81 17.43
C PHE A 170 -0.08 -11.39 16.04
N ILE A 171 -0.16 -12.71 15.90
CA ILE A 171 -0.42 -13.36 14.61
C ILE A 171 -1.78 -12.96 14.02
N GLY A 172 -2.79 -12.74 14.87
CA GLY A 172 -4.10 -12.25 14.44
C GLY A 172 -4.01 -10.87 13.80
N GLU A 173 -3.26 -9.95 14.42
CA GLU A 173 -3.01 -8.60 13.90
C GLU A 173 -2.26 -8.65 12.56
N PHE A 174 -1.31 -9.58 12.41
CA PHE A 174 -0.60 -9.79 11.15
C PHE A 174 -1.55 -10.12 9.99
N PHE A 175 -2.43 -11.10 10.18
CA PHE A 175 -3.40 -11.45 9.14
C PHE A 175 -4.47 -10.37 8.95
N MET A 176 -4.87 -9.66 10.00
CA MET A 176 -5.77 -8.51 9.85
C MET A 176 -5.15 -7.41 8.99
N ILE A 177 -3.88 -7.04 9.20
CA ILE A 177 -3.23 -6.05 8.33
C ILE A 177 -3.07 -6.60 6.90
N TRP A 178 -2.72 -7.89 6.75
CA TRP A 178 -2.58 -8.49 5.43
C TRP A 178 -3.90 -8.48 4.65
N PHE A 179 -5.01 -8.84 5.30
CA PHE A 179 -6.37 -8.71 4.78
C PHE A 179 -6.95 -7.32 5.10
N PHE A 180 -6.21 -6.28 4.69
CA PHE A 180 -6.45 -4.88 5.04
C PHE A 180 -7.91 -4.40 4.97
N PRO A 181 -8.71 -4.71 3.91
CA PRO A 181 -10.08 -4.20 3.80
C PRO A 181 -10.96 -4.61 4.99
N ILE A 182 -10.71 -5.78 5.55
CA ILE A 182 -11.43 -6.31 6.72
C ILE A 182 -10.72 -5.87 7.99
N GLY A 183 -9.39 -6.03 8.06
CA GLY A 183 -8.64 -5.77 9.28
C GLY A 183 -8.62 -4.30 9.73
N ILE A 184 -8.76 -3.34 8.82
CA ILE A 184 -8.77 -1.91 9.18
C ILE A 184 -9.91 -1.55 10.15
N TRP A 185 -11.05 -2.26 10.05
CA TRP A 185 -12.21 -2.08 10.92
C TRP A 185 -11.95 -2.52 12.36
N PHE A 186 -11.02 -3.46 12.57
CA PHE A 186 -10.66 -3.96 13.89
C PHE A 186 -9.41 -3.27 14.44
N ILE A 187 -8.40 -3.04 13.60
CA ILE A 187 -7.10 -2.50 14.00
C ILE A 187 -7.20 -1.01 14.31
N GLN A 188 -7.83 -0.22 13.45
CA GLN A 188 -7.80 1.24 13.62
C GLN A 188 -8.52 1.71 14.90
N PRO A 189 -9.70 1.19 15.29
CA PRO A 189 -10.32 1.55 16.57
C PRO A 189 -9.43 1.23 17.78
N ARG A 190 -8.68 0.12 17.73
CA ARG A 190 -7.74 -0.26 18.79
C ARG A 190 -6.58 0.74 18.88
N ILE A 191 -6.02 1.14 17.74
CA ILE A 191 -5.00 2.20 17.68
C ILE A 191 -5.55 3.52 18.25
N ASN A 192 -6.78 3.92 17.88
CA ASN A 192 -7.38 5.15 18.40
C ASN A 192 -7.51 5.11 19.93
N LYS A 193 -7.91 3.97 20.52
CA LYS A 193 -7.97 3.79 21.99
C LYS A 193 -6.61 4.00 22.67
N ILE A 194 -5.54 3.45 22.09
CA ILE A 194 -4.17 3.61 22.63
C ILE A 194 -3.78 5.08 22.64
N VAL A 195 -4.10 5.79 21.56
CA VAL A 195 -3.73 7.19 21.38
C VAL A 195 -4.54 8.12 22.27
N SER A 196 -5.84 7.84 22.48
CA SER A 196 -6.71 8.66 23.33
C SER A 196 -6.41 8.54 24.82
N LEU A 197 -5.87 7.40 25.29
CA LEU A 197 -5.57 7.17 26.71
C LEU A 197 -4.35 7.94 27.24
N LYS A 198 -3.57 8.59 26.37
CA LYS A 198 -2.32 9.28 26.71
C LYS A 198 -2.21 10.68 26.06
N SER A 199 -3.34 11.19 25.55
CA SER A 199 -3.54 12.52 24.99
C SER A 199 -3.99 13.44 26.09
#